data_AF-A0A1H0DTH0-F1
#
_entry.id   AF-A0A1H0DTH0-F1
#
_cell.length_a   1.000
_cell.length_b   1.000
_cell.length_c   1.000
_cell.angle_alpha   90.00
_cell.angle_beta   90.00
_cell.angle_gamma   90.00
#
_symmetry.space_group_name_H-M   'P 1'
#
loop_
_entity.id
_entity.type
_entity.pdbx_description
1 polymer ?
#
loop_
_entity_poly.entity_id
_entity_poly.type
_entity_poly.pdbx_seq_one_letter_code
_entity_poly.pdbx_strand_id
1 'polypeptide(L)'
;MLYREPGSSWWPLLWGPAFAVAGYLVELVTGPASVALWTIVGLGLTLGAVLWVYGRVKTGSVVLTAEEAQFGREKMPVAMIEACSDVGAPAGARVLGGGWSVPKGTTAVPLRLRDGAVVLGWARDPEAFLAALRRVVRR
;
A
#
# COMPACT_ATOMS: atom_id res chain seq x y z
N MET A 1 -8.21 -11.00 -11.92
CA MET A 1 -7.80 -9.91 -11.02
C MET A 1 -8.42 -8.63 -11.57
N LEU A 2 -9.27 -7.94 -10.81
CA LEU A 2 -10.05 -6.78 -11.32
C LEU A 2 -9.42 -5.43 -10.96
N TYR A 3 -8.79 -5.33 -9.79
CA TYR A 3 -8.10 -4.12 -9.34
C TYR A 3 -6.89 -4.50 -8.50
N ARG A 4 -5.77 -3.79 -8.70
CA ARG A 4 -4.55 -3.98 -7.92
C ARG A 4 -3.89 -2.64 -7.70
N GLU A 5 -3.73 -2.29 -6.44
CA GLU A 5 -3.02 -1.08 -6.03
C GLU A 5 -1.78 -1.46 -5.21
N PRO A 6 -0.56 -1.24 -5.74
CA PRO A 6 0.65 -1.50 -4.99
C PRO A 6 0.82 -0.44 -3.88
N GLY A 7 1.04 -0.89 -2.64
CA GLY A 7 1.13 0.00 -1.47
C GLY A 7 2.36 0.93 -1.44
N SER A 8 3.38 0.67 -2.26
CA SER A 8 4.51 1.57 -2.51
C SER A 8 5.20 1.23 -3.82
N SER A 9 5.87 2.22 -4.41
CA SER A 9 6.88 1.99 -5.44
C SER A 9 8.17 1.46 -4.79
N TRP A 10 8.94 0.69 -5.56
CA TRP A 10 10.27 0.18 -5.16
C TRP A 10 11.39 1.20 -5.41
N TRP A 11 11.04 2.39 -5.90
CA TRP A 11 11.97 3.50 -6.17
C TRP A 11 12.91 3.86 -5.01
N PRO A 12 12.46 3.88 -3.73
CA PRO A 12 13.33 4.21 -2.59
C PRO A 12 14.51 3.25 -2.42
N LEU A 13 14.43 2.02 -2.93
CA LEU A 13 15.56 1.08 -2.87
C LEU A 13 16.75 1.57 -3.70
N LEU A 14 16.51 2.40 -4.72
CA LEU A 14 17.58 2.97 -5.54
C LEU A 14 18.36 4.08 -4.82
N TRP A 15 17.85 4.61 -3.71
CA TRP A 15 18.55 5.65 -2.97
C TRP A 15 19.88 5.16 -2.43
N GLY A 16 19.93 3.96 -1.84
CA GLY A 16 21.18 3.42 -1.29
C GLY A 16 22.30 3.29 -2.34
N PRO A 17 22.08 2.59 -3.46
CA PRO A 17 23.06 2.50 -4.54
C PRO A 17 23.40 3.86 -5.15
N ALA A 18 22.40 4.74 -5.34
CA ALA A 18 22.64 6.07 -5.92
C ALA A 18 23.53 6.94 -5.01
N PHE A 19 23.27 6.95 -3.70
CA PHE A 19 24.10 7.67 -2.73
C PHE A 19 25.51 7.08 -2.63
N ALA A 20 25.66 5.75 -2.68
CA ALA A 20 26.97 5.12 -2.68
C ALA A 20 27.80 5.50 -3.91
N VAL A 21 27.20 5.46 -5.10
CA VAL A 21 27.87 5.85 -6.35
C VAL A 21 28.22 7.34 -6.33
N ALA A 22 27.28 8.21 -5.97
CA ALA A 22 27.52 9.64 -5.91
C ALA A 22 28.64 10.00 -4.92
N GLY A 23 28.60 9.41 -3.72
CA GLY A 23 29.62 9.62 -2.71
C GLY A 23 31.01 9.14 -3.14
N TYR A 24 31.08 7.95 -3.74
CA TYR A 24 32.33 7.41 -4.27
C TYR A 24 32.93 8.31 -5.36
N LEU A 25 32.11 8.82 -6.28
CA LEU A 25 32.56 9.73 -7.33
C LEU A 25 33.08 11.06 -6.77
N VAL A 26 32.40 11.61 -5.74
CA VAL A 26 32.86 12.82 -5.04
C VAL A 26 34.19 12.56 -4.34
N GLU A 27 34.32 11.44 -3.63
CA GLU A 27 35.55 11.13 -2.92
C GLU A 27 36.73 10.95 -3.89
N LEU A 28 36.49 10.31 -5.05
CA LEU A 28 37.48 10.12 -6.12
C LEU A 28 38.07 11.42 -6.65
N VAL A 29 37.29 12.52 -6.67
CA VAL A 29 37.78 13.83 -7.11
C VAL A 29 38.41 14.65 -5.97
N THR A 30 38.11 14.32 -4.72
CA THR A 30 38.65 15.04 -3.54
C THR A 30 39.82 14.34 -2.85
N GLY A 31 40.06 13.05 -3.09
CA GLY A 31 41.08 12.27 -2.37
C GLY A 31 41.03 10.75 -2.60
N PRO A 32 41.66 9.95 -1.71
CA PRO A 32 41.63 8.50 -1.82
C PRO A 32 40.22 7.96 -1.53
N ALA A 33 39.56 7.45 -2.57
CA ALA A 33 38.19 6.95 -2.47
C ALA A 33 38.11 5.63 -1.69
N SER A 34 37.28 5.59 -0.65
CA SER A 34 37.05 4.39 0.16
C SER A 34 35.85 3.61 -0.35
N VAL A 35 36.11 2.58 -1.16
CA VAL A 35 35.07 1.64 -1.64
C VAL A 35 34.33 1.01 -0.46
N ALA A 36 35.03 0.67 0.62
CA ALA A 36 34.45 0.05 1.80
C ALA A 36 33.42 0.95 2.50
N LEU A 37 33.75 2.25 2.67
CA LEU A 37 32.86 3.23 3.30
C LEU A 37 31.55 3.36 2.53
N TRP A 38 31.63 3.63 1.22
CA TRP A 38 30.44 3.83 0.39
C TRP A 38 29.62 2.57 0.20
N THR A 39 30.26 1.39 0.22
CA THR A 39 29.55 0.11 0.25
C THR A 39 28.72 -0.03 1.54
N ILE A 40 29.28 0.28 2.71
CA ILE A 40 28.57 0.22 3.99
C ILE A 40 27.41 1.22 4.03
N VAL A 41 27.66 2.47 3.61
CA VAL A 41 26.63 3.52 3.55
C VAL A 41 25.50 3.14 2.60
N GLY A 42 25.83 2.71 1.39
CA GLY A 42 24.86 2.26 0.39
C GLY A 42 24.03 1.08 0.88
N LEU A 43 24.67 0.09 1.48
CA LEU A 43 24.00 -1.08 2.03
C LEU A 43 23.07 -0.69 3.18
N GLY A 44 23.53 0.14 4.13
CA GLY A 44 22.73 0.62 5.26
C GLY A 44 21.46 1.37 4.80
N LEU A 45 21.61 2.28 3.84
CA LEU A 45 20.49 3.01 3.26
C LEU A 45 19.52 2.08 2.51
N THR A 46 20.06 1.12 1.75
CA THR A 46 19.24 0.15 1.01
C THR A 46 18.43 -0.72 1.98
N LEU A 47 19.05 -1.24 3.04
CA LEU A 47 18.37 -2.07 4.03
C LEU A 47 17.26 -1.30 4.75
N GLY A 48 17.51 -0.05 5.13
CA GLY A 48 16.48 0.83 5.70
C GLY A 48 15.31 1.07 4.74
N ALA A 49 15.61 1.34 3.46
CA ALA A 49 14.61 1.52 2.42
C ALA A 49 13.80 0.23 2.17
N VAL A 50 14.45 -0.94 2.16
CA VAL A 50 13.77 -2.24 2.02
C VAL A 50 12.79 -2.46 3.15
N LEU A 51 13.19 -2.24 4.41
CA LEU A 51 12.30 -2.42 5.56
C LEU A 51 11.10 -1.48 5.48
N TRP A 52 11.33 -0.23 5.08
CA TRP A 52 10.29 0.77 4.91
C TRP A 52 9.31 0.44 3.79
N VAL A 53 9.82 0.14 2.58
CA VAL A 53 9.00 -0.23 1.42
C VAL A 53 8.23 -1.52 1.69
N TYR A 54 8.87 -2.52 2.29
CA TYR A 54 8.20 -3.77 2.67
C TYR A 54 7.02 -3.51 3.60
N GLY A 55 7.21 -2.67 4.63
CA GLY A 55 6.13 -2.26 5.54
C GLY A 55 4.96 -1.59 4.80
N ARG A 56 5.26 -0.66 3.88
CA ARG A 56 4.25 0.07 3.10
C ARG A 56 3.53 -0.80 2.07
N VAL A 57 4.24 -1.68 1.36
CA VAL A 57 3.64 -2.60 0.39
C VAL A 57 2.73 -3.61 1.09
N LYS A 58 3.16 -4.14 2.24
CA LYS A 58 2.41 -5.18 2.96
C LYS A 58 1.14 -4.64 3.63
N THR A 59 1.19 -3.42 4.15
CA THR A 59 0.04 -2.81 4.86
C THR A 59 -0.83 -1.95 3.95
N GLY A 60 -0.28 -1.41 2.86
CA GLY A 60 -0.94 -0.47 1.95
C GLY A 60 -1.40 -1.07 0.61
N SER A 61 -1.36 -2.38 0.42
CA SER A 61 -1.82 -2.99 -0.84
C SER A 61 -3.32 -3.27 -0.83
N VAL A 62 -3.99 -2.97 -1.94
CA VAL A 62 -5.41 -3.31 -2.16
C VAL A 62 -5.50 -4.22 -3.37
N VAL A 63 -6.15 -5.37 -3.21
CA VAL A 63 -6.34 -6.34 -4.29
C VAL A 63 -7.81 -6.73 -4.34
N LEU A 64 -8.42 -6.57 -5.52
CA LEU A 64 -9.78 -7.05 -5.78
C LEU A 64 -9.73 -8.16 -6.83
N THR A 65 -10.25 -9.32 -6.47
CA THR A 65 -10.53 -10.43 -7.38
C THR A 65 -12.04 -10.58 -7.56
N ALA A 66 -12.46 -11.59 -8.32
CA ALA A 66 -13.89 -11.85 -8.50
C ALA A 66 -14.56 -12.37 -7.22
N GLU A 67 -13.79 -12.99 -6.33
CA GLU A 67 -14.31 -13.69 -5.15
C GLU A 67 -13.86 -13.03 -3.84
N GLU A 68 -12.71 -12.36 -3.82
CA GLU A 68 -12.12 -11.78 -2.61
C GLU A 68 -11.70 -10.31 -2.83
N ALA A 69 -11.97 -9.48 -1.82
CA ALA A 69 -11.39 -8.16 -1.64
C ALA A 69 -10.37 -8.22 -0.50
N GLN A 70 -9.13 -7.84 -0.78
CA GLN A 70 -8.03 -7.82 0.19
C GLN A 70 -7.58 -6.37 0.43
N PHE A 71 -7.53 -5.99 1.71
CA PHE A 71 -7.04 -4.71 2.20
C PHE A 71 -5.85 -4.94 3.12
N GLY A 72 -4.64 -4.68 2.62
CA GLY A 72 -3.38 -5.01 3.29
C GLY A 72 -3.28 -6.49 3.61
N ARG A 73 -3.43 -6.84 4.90
CA ARG A 73 -3.38 -8.23 5.39
C ARG A 73 -4.75 -8.89 5.57
N GLU A 74 -5.82 -8.11 5.51
CA GLU A 74 -7.18 -8.60 5.75
C GLU A 74 -7.85 -8.96 4.43
N LYS A 75 -8.38 -10.18 4.35
CA LYS A 75 -9.13 -10.68 3.19
C LYS A 75 -10.59 -10.80 3.55
N MET A 76 -11.46 -10.45 2.62
CA MET A 76 -12.90 -10.51 2.78
C MET A 76 -13.55 -11.04 1.50
N PRO A 77 -14.48 -12.00 1.58
CA PRO A 77 -15.23 -12.44 0.42
C PRO A 77 -16.07 -11.29 -0.17
N VAL A 78 -16.03 -11.11 -1.50
CA VAL A 78 -16.87 -10.13 -2.20
C VAL A 78 -18.35 -10.44 -1.99
N ALA A 79 -18.71 -11.72 -1.85
CA ALA A 79 -20.08 -12.15 -1.56
C ALA A 79 -20.63 -11.62 -0.24
N MET A 80 -19.79 -11.19 0.70
CA MET A 80 -20.25 -10.54 1.94
C MET A 80 -20.58 -9.05 1.72
N ILE A 81 -20.13 -8.43 0.64
CA ILE A 81 -20.39 -7.01 0.36
C ILE A 81 -21.75 -6.89 -0.30
N GLU A 82 -22.65 -6.17 0.36
CA GLU A 82 -24.01 -5.94 -0.11
C GLU A 82 -24.12 -4.62 -0.89
N ALA A 83 -23.52 -3.55 -0.37
CA ALA A 83 -23.56 -2.23 -0.99
C ALA A 83 -22.23 -1.49 -0.81
N CYS A 84 -21.87 -0.69 -1.82
CA CYS A 84 -20.63 0.09 -1.85
C CYS A 84 -20.85 1.56 -2.24
N SER A 85 -22.09 1.97 -2.54
CA SER A 85 -22.47 3.34 -2.87
C SER A 85 -23.53 3.82 -1.91
N ASP A 86 -23.46 5.10 -1.54
CA ASP A 86 -24.42 5.75 -0.62
C ASP A 86 -24.48 5.13 0.79
N VAL A 87 -23.42 4.41 1.17
CA VAL A 87 -23.24 3.91 2.53
C VAL A 87 -22.72 5.08 3.35
N GLY A 88 -23.59 5.70 4.16
CA GLY A 88 -23.13 6.68 5.15
C GLY A 88 -22.07 6.06 6.04
N ALA A 89 -20.99 6.78 6.34
CA ALA A 89 -19.89 6.30 7.17
C ALA A 89 -20.22 6.53 8.66
N PRO A 90 -20.57 5.50 9.44
CA PRO A 90 -20.80 5.67 10.88
C PRO A 90 -19.50 6.08 11.56
N ALA A 91 -19.57 7.01 12.51
CA ALA A 91 -18.43 7.35 13.35
C ALA A 91 -17.99 6.09 14.12
N GLY A 92 -16.77 5.61 13.88
CA GLY A 92 -16.22 4.41 14.52
C GLY A 92 -16.37 3.11 13.74
N ALA A 93 -16.81 3.15 12.47
CA ALA A 93 -16.82 1.95 11.62
C ALA A 93 -15.42 1.32 11.51
N ARG A 94 -15.38 -0.01 11.57
CA ARG A 94 -14.13 -0.78 11.57
C ARG A 94 -13.39 -0.60 10.25
N VAL A 95 -12.13 -0.16 10.33
CA VAL A 95 -11.24 -0.06 9.17
C VAL A 95 -10.68 -1.45 8.82
N LEU A 96 -10.87 -1.88 7.57
CA LEU A 96 -10.33 -3.14 7.06
C LEU A 96 -8.80 -3.03 6.94
N GLY A 97 -8.09 -4.12 7.26
CA GLY A 97 -6.63 -4.18 7.24
C GLY A 97 -5.98 -4.08 8.63
N GLY A 98 -6.77 -4.12 9.70
CA GLY A 98 -6.30 -4.19 11.09
C GLY A 98 -5.77 -2.88 11.68
N GLY A 99 -5.96 -1.75 10.99
CA GLY A 99 -5.61 -0.42 11.48
C GLY A 99 -6.75 0.24 12.26
N TRP A 100 -6.41 1.23 13.09
CA TRP A 100 -7.39 2.09 13.76
C TRP A 100 -7.88 3.23 12.86
N SER A 101 -7.11 3.54 11.82
CA SER A 101 -7.39 4.60 10.86
C SER A 101 -6.97 4.16 9.45
N VAL A 102 -7.54 4.84 8.46
CA VAL A 102 -7.25 4.61 7.05
C VAL A 102 -5.77 4.96 6.76
N PRO A 103 -5.04 4.13 6.02
CA PRO A 103 -3.64 4.39 5.70
C PRO A 103 -3.42 5.77 5.07
N LYS A 104 -2.35 6.47 5.48
CA LYS A 104 -1.99 7.77 4.91
C LYS A 104 -1.83 7.70 3.39
N GLY A 105 -2.52 8.61 2.69
CA GLY A 105 -2.53 8.71 1.24
C GLY A 105 -3.60 7.86 0.55
N THR A 106 -4.56 7.32 1.29
CA THR A 106 -5.71 6.57 0.78
C THR A 106 -7.01 7.20 1.27
N THR A 107 -8.10 6.95 0.57
CA THR A 107 -9.45 7.46 0.87
C THR A 107 -10.29 6.35 1.48
N ALA A 108 -11.05 6.68 2.53
CA ALA A 108 -11.99 5.77 3.16
C ALA A 108 -13.16 5.46 2.21
N VAL A 109 -13.49 4.18 2.06
CA VAL A 109 -14.62 3.71 1.25
C VAL A 109 -15.55 2.91 2.15
N PRO A 110 -16.70 3.46 2.55
CA PRO A 110 -17.67 2.73 3.35
C PRO A 110 -18.32 1.61 2.54
N LEU A 111 -18.30 0.40 3.10
CA LEU A 111 -18.87 -0.81 2.52
C LEU A 111 -19.89 -1.38 3.51
N ARG A 112 -21.11 -1.63 3.03
CA ARG A 112 -22.12 -2.35 3.79
C ARG A 112 -21.99 -3.84 3.52
N LEU A 113 -21.90 -4.61 4.58
CA LEU A 113 -21.88 -6.06 4.56
C LEU A 113 -23.31 -6.61 4.60
N ARG A 114 -23.48 -7.86 4.17
CA ARG A 114 -24.77 -8.58 4.15
C ARG A 114 -25.39 -8.78 5.54
N ASP A 115 -24.57 -8.75 6.59
CA ASP A 115 -25.04 -8.78 7.98
C ASP A 115 -25.54 -7.40 8.47
N GLY A 116 -25.53 -6.39 7.60
CA GLY A 116 -25.92 -5.02 7.91
C GLY A 116 -24.81 -4.18 8.54
N ALA A 117 -23.64 -4.76 8.84
CA ALA A 117 -22.52 -4.01 9.39
C ALA A 117 -21.88 -3.10 8.32
N VAL A 118 -21.39 -1.94 8.74
CA VAL A 118 -20.63 -1.03 7.88
C VAL A 118 -19.16 -1.08 8.26
N VAL A 119 -18.32 -1.42 7.29
CA VAL A 119 -16.87 -1.44 7.42
C VAL A 119 -16.26 -0.41 6.48
N LEU A 120 -15.10 0.13 6.85
CA LEU A 120 -14.36 1.07 6.04
C LEU A 120 -13.25 0.32 5.29
N GLY A 121 -13.49 0.06 4.01
CA GLY A 121 -12.43 -0.21 3.07
C GLY A 121 -11.61 1.06 2.81
N TRP A 122 -10.50 0.92 2.10
CA TRP A 122 -9.72 2.05 1.65
C TRP A 122 -9.06 1.73 0.32
N ALA A 123 -8.92 2.77 -0.50
CA ALA A 123 -8.22 2.71 -1.78
C ALA A 123 -7.61 4.09 -2.03
N ARG A 124 -6.48 4.16 -2.73
CA ARG A 124 -5.90 5.46 -3.12
C ARG A 124 -6.56 6.01 -4.37
N ASP A 125 -7.13 5.15 -5.21
CA ASP A 125 -8.14 5.52 -6.21
C ASP A 125 -9.52 4.91 -5.83
N PRO A 126 -10.35 5.63 -5.04
CA PRO A 126 -11.65 5.12 -4.61
C PRO A 126 -12.63 4.95 -5.78
N GLU A 127 -12.52 5.76 -6.83
CA GLU A 127 -13.43 5.71 -7.97
C GLU A 127 -13.17 4.46 -8.81
N ALA A 128 -11.91 4.18 -9.14
CA ALA A 128 -11.52 2.97 -9.86
C ALA A 128 -11.85 1.70 -9.06
N PHE A 129 -11.62 1.72 -7.74
CA PHE A 129 -11.98 0.61 -6.86
C PHE A 129 -13.50 0.37 -6.85
N LEU A 130 -14.31 1.40 -6.65
CA LEU A 130 -15.77 1.29 -6.66
C LEU A 130 -16.30 0.84 -8.02
N ALA A 131 -15.73 1.32 -9.12
CA ALA A 131 -16.08 0.90 -10.47
C ALA A 131 -15.81 -0.60 -10.68
N ALA A 132 -14.67 -1.10 -10.21
CA ALA A 132 -14.34 -2.52 -10.28
C ALA A 132 -15.24 -3.37 -9.36
N LEU A 133 -15.52 -2.89 -8.14
CA LEU A 133 -16.36 -3.57 -7.16
C LEU A 133 -17.82 -3.70 -7.64
N ARG A 134 -18.37 -2.67 -8.29
CA ARG A 134 -19.71 -2.73 -8.88
C ARG A 134 -19.86 -3.81 -9.94
N ARG A 135 -18.78 -4.21 -10.63
CA ARG A 135 -18.82 -5.29 -11.62
C ARG A 135 -19.01 -6.67 -10.99
N VAL A 136 -18.68 -6.82 -9.70
CA VAL A 136 -18.72 -8.11 -9.00
C VAL A 136 -19.85 -8.20 -7.97
N VAL A 137 -20.28 -7.08 -7.38
CA VAL A 137 -21.37 -7.03 -6.37
C VAL A 137 -22.79 -7.13 -6.98
N ARG A 138 -22.93 -7.08 -8.31
CA ARG A 138 -24.22 -7.11 -9.04
C ARG A 138 -24.54 -8.43 -9.77
N ARG A 139 -23.85 -9.53 -9.45
CA ARG A 139 -24.20 -10.86 -9.96
C ARG A 139 -24.88 -11.71 -8.89
#